data_AF-A0A437MP00-F1
#
_entry.id   AF-A0A437MP00-F1
#
_cell.length_a   1.000
_cell.length_b   1.000
_cell.length_c   1.000
_cell.angle_alpha   90.00
_cell.angle_beta   90.00
_cell.angle_gamma   90.00
#
_symmetry.space_group_name_H-M   'P 1'
#
loop_
_entity.id
_entity.type
_entity.pdbx_description
1 polymer ?
#
loop_
_entity_poly.entity_id
_entity_poly.type
_entity_poly.pdbx_seq_one_letter_code
_entity_poly.pdbx_strand_id
1 'polypeptide(L)'
;MVMRETPSASPISFSEGRSEPSGQRPSRMRRRSARWICACSGSGCSGRSTIPKPAPNPAAPERLAWLIAVRFPIDISFALSHTRHSDVTEASMTDKLEKWRGYVPDEELETYRKGGFARRIGFGRKAALLNIDTTWMFVDPAFAMCGRDMPQMMDDLTRLTEAFRALDLPIYYSRRDDRSHPTYRGLWNEKLGTSGEYQYTSDPRADQWPEAYAPRKQDRVILKNKPSCFFQTPLDTFLRYDEVDTLVICGISTSGCVRAGAVDAFSHNFRPILVDEACGDRSPSAHKANMFDMDMKFCDVESLDYVLAELKARYGRKAAAE
;
A
#
# COMPACT_ATOMS: atom_id res chain seq x y z
N MET A 1 4.89 -76.38 -16.18
CA MET A 1 3.81 -77.38 -15.98
C MET A 1 3.04 -76.90 -14.77
N VAL A 2 1.90 -76.21 -14.83
CA VAL A 2 0.80 -75.99 -15.79
C VAL A 2 0.30 -74.55 -15.51
N MET A 3 0.36 -73.54 -16.39
CA MET A 3 -0.48 -73.21 -17.56
C MET A 3 -1.96 -72.89 -17.28
N ARG A 4 -2.38 -71.70 -17.80
CA ARG A 4 -3.74 -71.23 -18.19
C ARG A 4 -4.63 -70.60 -17.11
N GLU A 5 -5.45 -69.57 -17.36
CA GLU A 5 -5.73 -68.71 -18.54
C GLU A 5 -6.57 -67.51 -18.04
N THR A 6 -6.46 -66.37 -18.73
CA THR A 6 -7.40 -65.24 -18.68
C THR A 6 -8.70 -65.56 -19.41
N PRO A 7 -9.73 -64.69 -19.29
CA PRO A 7 -10.32 -64.18 -20.52
C PRO A 7 -10.45 -62.66 -20.55
N SER A 8 -10.18 -62.14 -21.74
CA SER A 8 -10.43 -60.82 -22.24
C SER A 8 -11.92 -60.59 -22.56
N ALA A 9 -12.37 -59.34 -22.43
CA ALA A 9 -13.44 -58.78 -23.26
C ALA A 9 -13.22 -57.26 -23.42
N SER A 10 -13.14 -56.85 -24.69
CA SER A 10 -12.82 -55.52 -25.21
C SER A 10 -14.06 -54.59 -25.25
N PRO A 11 -13.92 -53.30 -25.63
CA PRO A 11 -14.77 -52.20 -25.19
C PRO A 11 -15.99 -51.97 -26.09
N ILE A 12 -17.03 -51.35 -25.53
CA ILE A 12 -18.17 -50.86 -26.28
C ILE A 12 -17.87 -49.43 -26.75
N SER A 13 -17.70 -49.29 -28.06
CA SER A 13 -17.82 -48.06 -28.81
C SER A 13 -19.30 -47.67 -28.96
N PHE A 14 -19.61 -46.38 -28.86
CA PHE A 14 -20.79 -45.82 -29.50
C PHE A 14 -20.44 -44.49 -30.16
N SER A 15 -20.96 -44.40 -31.37
CA SER A 15 -20.60 -43.56 -32.49
C SER A 15 -21.20 -42.16 -32.45
N GLU A 16 -20.57 -41.28 -33.23
CA GLU A 16 -21.10 -40.02 -33.72
C GLU A 16 -22.53 -40.16 -34.28
N GLY A 17 -23.38 -39.20 -33.92
CA GLY A 17 -24.71 -39.02 -34.48
C GLY A 17 -25.03 -37.54 -34.54
N ARG A 18 -24.72 -36.91 -35.68
CA ARG A 18 -25.23 -35.59 -36.05
C ARG A 18 -26.77 -35.66 -36.12
N SER A 19 -27.43 -34.73 -35.44
CA SER A 19 -28.78 -34.29 -35.81
C SER A 19 -28.88 -32.78 -35.57
N GLU A 20 -29.21 -32.06 -36.64
CA GLU A 20 -29.54 -30.63 -36.59
C GLU A 20 -30.81 -30.41 -35.75
N PRO A 21 -30.96 -29.18 -35.20
CA PRO A 21 -32.26 -28.53 -35.36
C PRO A 21 -32.11 -27.10 -35.89
N SER A 22 -32.77 -26.90 -37.03
CA SER A 22 -33.69 -25.79 -37.32
C SER A 22 -33.66 -24.57 -36.41
N GLY A 23 -33.30 -23.44 -37.02
CA GLY A 23 -33.70 -22.06 -36.75
C GLY A 23 -34.42 -21.70 -35.45
N GLN A 24 -33.81 -20.80 -34.69
CA GLN A 24 -34.45 -19.58 -34.20
C GLN A 24 -33.38 -18.60 -33.72
N ARG A 25 -33.39 -17.38 -34.27
CA ARG A 25 -32.54 -16.25 -33.86
C ARG A 25 -32.95 -15.76 -32.47
N PRO A 26 -32.04 -15.49 -31.52
CA PRO A 26 -32.39 -14.69 -30.36
C PRO A 26 -32.38 -13.21 -30.75
N SER A 27 -33.54 -12.58 -30.58
CA SER A 27 -33.79 -11.15 -30.75
C SER A 27 -32.86 -10.28 -29.90
N ARG A 28 -32.32 -9.22 -30.53
CA ARG A 28 -31.68 -8.07 -29.88
C ARG A 28 -32.52 -7.56 -28.71
N MET A 29 -32.04 -7.75 -27.48
CA MET A 29 -32.61 -7.13 -26.30
C MET A 29 -32.28 -5.62 -26.33
N ARG A 30 -33.28 -4.81 -26.69
CA ARG A 30 -33.21 -3.35 -26.65
C ARG A 30 -32.95 -2.90 -25.22
N ARG A 31 -31.84 -2.19 -24.99
CA ARG A 31 -31.61 -1.39 -23.78
C ARG A 31 -32.74 -0.36 -23.66
N ARG A 32 -33.65 -0.54 -22.71
CA ARG A 32 -34.57 0.51 -22.27
C ARG A 32 -33.84 1.35 -21.22
N SER A 33 -33.61 2.60 -21.57
CA SER A 33 -33.17 3.67 -20.67
C SER A 33 -34.23 3.92 -19.61
N ALA A 34 -33.89 3.69 -18.35
CA ALA A 34 -34.70 4.17 -17.23
C ALA A 34 -34.37 5.65 -16.99
N ARG A 35 -35.19 6.54 -17.56
CA ARG A 35 -35.31 7.93 -17.13
C ARG A 35 -36.12 7.95 -15.85
N TRP A 36 -35.52 8.39 -14.75
CA TRP A 36 -36.26 8.79 -13.55
C TRP A 36 -36.96 10.12 -13.84
N ILE A 37 -38.28 10.05 -14.04
CA ILE A 37 -39.16 11.22 -14.09
C ILE A 37 -39.80 11.30 -12.70
N CYS A 38 -39.45 12.37 -11.97
CA CYS A 38 -40.16 12.77 -10.76
C CYS A 38 -41.53 13.31 -11.17
N ALA A 39 -42.60 12.60 -10.82
CA ALA A 39 -43.98 13.02 -11.02
C ALA A 39 -44.60 13.34 -9.65
N CYS A 40 -44.70 14.63 -9.34
CA CYS A 40 -45.64 15.14 -8.36
C CYS A 40 -46.58 16.10 -9.11
N SER A 41 -47.76 15.61 -9.50
CA SER A 41 -48.90 16.43 -9.89
C SER A 41 -49.96 16.34 -8.80
N GLY A 42 -50.42 17.51 -8.36
CA GLY A 42 -51.11 17.71 -7.10
C GLY A 42 -52.58 17.32 -7.08
N SER A 43 -53.11 17.29 -5.86
CA SER A 43 -54.48 17.67 -5.55
C SER A 43 -54.46 18.38 -4.20
N GLY A 44 -55.11 19.55 -4.14
CA GLY A 44 -54.97 20.49 -3.04
C GLY A 44 -55.79 20.13 -1.82
N CYS A 45 -55.34 20.63 -0.67
CA CYS A 45 -56.21 20.96 0.44
C CYS A 45 -55.70 22.24 1.11
N SER A 46 -56.59 23.24 1.11
CA SER A 46 -56.47 24.51 1.80
C SER A 46 -56.38 24.31 3.32
N GLY A 47 -55.32 24.81 3.94
CA GLY A 47 -55.18 24.85 5.39
C GLY A 47 -54.06 25.79 5.78
N ARG A 48 -54.41 27.03 6.13
CA ARG A 48 -53.51 28.08 6.58
C ARG A 48 -52.96 27.67 7.96
N SER A 49 -51.69 27.26 8.06
CA SER A 49 -51.00 27.10 9.35
C SER A 49 -49.91 28.16 9.51
N THR A 50 -50.11 29.00 10.50
CA THR A 50 -49.17 30.02 10.97
C THR A 50 -48.17 29.37 11.91
N ILE A 51 -46.89 29.38 11.56
CA ILE A 51 -45.80 29.03 12.50
C ILE A 51 -45.62 30.21 13.47
N PRO A 52 -45.71 30.02 14.79
CA PRO A 52 -45.47 31.11 15.73
C PRO A 52 -43.97 31.40 15.86
N LYS A 53 -43.60 32.69 15.82
CA LYS A 53 -42.26 33.19 16.17
C LYS A 53 -42.02 32.98 17.69
N PRO A 54 -40.79 32.66 18.12
CA PRO A 54 -40.48 32.61 19.55
C PRO A 54 -40.47 34.02 20.15
N ALA A 55 -41.07 34.16 21.33
CA ALA A 55 -41.12 35.40 22.12
C ALA A 55 -39.78 35.66 22.83
N PRO A 56 -39.39 36.94 23.04
CA PRO A 56 -38.18 37.28 23.79
C PRO A 56 -38.42 37.14 25.30
N ASN A 57 -37.46 36.54 26.01
CA ASN A 57 -37.47 36.43 27.47
C ASN A 57 -36.82 37.67 28.12
N PRO A 58 -37.49 38.40 29.04
CA PRO A 58 -36.91 39.52 29.78
C PRO A 58 -36.79 39.24 31.29
N ALA A 59 -35.57 39.16 31.82
CA ALA A 59 -35.15 39.40 33.23
C ALA A 59 -33.65 39.05 33.36
N ALA A 60 -32.70 40.01 33.31
CA ALA A 60 -32.18 40.91 34.38
C ALA A 60 -31.30 40.18 35.45
N PRO A 61 -30.30 40.81 36.13
CA PRO A 61 -29.63 42.10 35.93
C PRO A 61 -28.09 42.07 36.04
N GLU A 62 -27.48 43.26 35.95
CA GLU A 62 -26.06 43.60 36.00
C GLU A 62 -25.30 43.32 37.32
N ARG A 63 -23.96 43.39 37.17
CA ARG A 63 -22.88 43.73 38.14
C ARG A 63 -22.07 42.56 38.70
N LEU A 64 -20.85 42.40 38.19
CA LEU A 64 -19.63 42.71 38.96
C LEU A 64 -18.45 42.87 38.00
N ALA A 65 -17.91 44.09 37.93
CA ALA A 65 -16.57 44.35 37.42
C ALA A 65 -15.53 43.78 38.39
N TRP A 66 -14.33 43.40 37.91
CA TRP A 66 -13.01 43.76 38.45
C TRP A 66 -11.92 42.98 37.67
N LEU A 67 -11.30 43.69 36.71
CA LEU A 67 -9.87 43.75 36.38
C LEU A 67 -9.00 42.47 36.39
N ILE A 68 -8.29 42.23 35.28
CA ILE A 68 -6.86 42.56 35.12
C ILE A 68 -6.46 42.34 33.65
N ALA A 69 -5.90 43.39 33.07
CA ALA A 69 -5.18 43.34 31.81
C ALA A 69 -3.89 42.52 32.00
N VAL A 70 -3.79 41.37 31.33
CA VAL A 70 -2.49 40.77 31.04
C VAL A 70 -2.22 41.00 29.56
N ARG A 71 -1.54 42.12 29.31
CA ARG A 71 -0.91 42.46 28.03
C ARG A 71 0.30 41.54 27.90
N PHE A 72 0.14 40.36 27.30
CA PHE A 72 1.29 39.54 26.92
C PHE A 72 2.05 40.27 25.81
N PRO A 73 3.35 40.55 25.95
CA PRO A 73 4.17 40.89 24.81
C PRO A 73 4.33 39.62 23.98
N ILE A 74 3.67 39.54 22.82
CA ILE A 74 4.06 38.58 21.81
C ILE A 74 5.35 39.11 21.23
N ASP A 75 6.47 38.62 21.77
CA ASP A 75 7.79 38.80 21.17
C ASP A 75 7.82 37.97 19.88
N ILE A 76 7.46 38.59 18.75
CA ILE A 76 7.63 38.02 17.41
C ILE A 76 9.10 38.25 17.01
N SER A 77 10.01 37.72 17.82
CA SER A 77 11.37 37.45 17.41
C SER A 77 11.45 35.96 17.07
N PHE A 78 10.69 35.54 16.07
CA PHE A 78 10.93 34.27 15.40
C PHE A 78 12.23 34.45 14.63
N ALA A 79 13.35 34.17 15.30
CA ALA A 79 14.62 33.99 14.64
C ALA A 79 14.42 32.87 13.61
N LEU A 80 14.16 33.29 12.37
CA LEU A 80 14.26 32.47 11.19
C LEU A 80 15.73 32.06 11.09
N SER A 81 16.12 31.04 11.87
CA SER A 81 17.23 30.18 11.51
C SER A 81 16.78 29.45 10.25
N HIS A 82 16.89 30.13 9.11
CA HIS A 82 17.06 29.48 7.84
C HIS A 82 18.38 28.71 7.96
N THR A 83 18.33 27.51 8.54
CA THR A 83 19.22 26.45 8.09
C THR A 83 18.93 26.33 6.60
N ARG A 84 19.76 27.03 5.82
CA ARG A 84 19.73 26.92 4.37
C ARG A 84 19.73 25.42 4.06
N HIS A 85 18.65 24.93 3.47
CA HIS A 85 18.57 23.58 2.90
C HIS A 85 19.56 23.37 1.73
N SER A 86 20.54 24.26 1.55
CA SER A 86 21.57 24.20 0.49
C SER A 86 22.74 23.28 0.82
N ASP A 87 22.86 22.82 2.07
CA ASP A 87 24.02 22.02 2.50
C ASP A 87 23.78 20.50 2.40
N VAL A 88 22.64 20.07 1.84
CA VAL A 88 22.50 18.71 1.30
C VAL A 88 23.31 18.69 -0.01
N THR A 89 24.56 18.29 0.11
CA THR A 89 25.64 18.51 -0.85
C THR A 89 25.39 17.85 -2.20
N GLU A 90 25.92 18.46 -3.26
CA GLU A 90 26.09 17.87 -4.60
C GLU A 90 26.67 16.43 -4.51
N ALA A 91 27.54 16.17 -3.53
CA ALA A 91 28.11 14.85 -3.24
C ALA A 91 27.06 13.76 -2.93
N SER A 92 25.95 14.11 -2.25
CA SER A 92 24.88 13.14 -1.94
C SER A 92 24.05 12.74 -3.17
N MET A 93 23.92 13.65 -4.13
CA MET A 93 23.27 13.41 -5.43
C MET A 93 24.20 12.62 -6.35
N THR A 94 25.50 12.93 -6.33
CA THR A 94 26.54 12.18 -7.04
C THR A 94 26.55 10.72 -6.60
N ASP A 95 26.58 10.43 -5.30
CA ASP A 95 26.55 9.07 -4.75
C ASP A 95 25.34 8.24 -5.24
N LYS A 96 24.15 8.85 -5.27
CA LYS A 96 22.92 8.17 -5.70
C LYS A 96 22.91 7.85 -7.20
N LEU A 97 23.45 8.73 -8.04
CA LEU A 97 23.58 8.48 -9.48
C LEU A 97 24.69 7.45 -9.78
N GLU A 98 25.81 7.49 -9.06
CA GLU A 98 26.91 6.53 -9.19
C GLU A 98 26.43 5.09 -8.95
N LYS A 99 25.54 4.87 -7.97
CA LYS A 99 24.91 3.56 -7.69
C LYS A 99 24.29 2.91 -8.93
N TRP A 100 23.80 3.70 -9.89
CA TRP A 100 23.09 3.20 -11.07
C TRP A 100 23.95 3.14 -12.34
N ARG A 101 25.24 3.52 -12.26
CA ARG A 101 26.16 3.34 -13.39
C ARG A 101 26.30 1.88 -13.76
N GLY A 102 26.44 1.63 -15.07
CA GLY A 102 26.49 0.28 -15.64
C GLY A 102 25.12 -0.40 -15.77
N TYR A 103 24.07 0.08 -15.08
CA TYR A 103 22.69 -0.30 -15.36
C TYR A 103 22.00 0.70 -16.28
N VAL A 104 22.16 2.00 -16.01
CA VAL A 104 21.59 3.09 -16.81
C VAL A 104 22.72 3.78 -17.60
N PRO A 105 22.51 4.10 -18.89
CA PRO A 105 23.50 4.84 -19.69
C PRO A 105 23.87 6.19 -19.04
N ASP A 106 25.15 6.55 -19.11
CA ASP A 106 25.66 7.79 -18.49
C ASP A 106 24.95 9.05 -19.01
N GLU A 107 24.55 9.06 -20.29
CA GLU A 107 23.77 10.16 -20.87
C GLU A 107 22.40 10.34 -20.21
N GLU A 108 21.74 9.25 -19.84
CA GLU A 108 20.47 9.29 -19.14
C GLU A 108 20.66 9.76 -17.69
N LEU A 109 21.69 9.27 -16.99
CA LEU A 109 22.03 9.73 -15.64
C LEU A 109 22.32 11.24 -15.60
N GLU A 110 22.97 11.75 -16.64
CA GLU A 110 23.21 13.18 -16.82
C GLU A 110 21.90 13.97 -16.99
N THR A 111 20.88 13.43 -17.65
CA THR A 111 19.56 14.08 -17.72
C THR A 111 18.88 14.19 -16.35
N TYR A 112 19.00 13.15 -15.51
CA TYR A 112 18.49 13.18 -14.14
C TYR A 112 19.23 14.23 -13.30
N ARG A 113 20.57 14.27 -13.41
CA ARG A 113 21.40 15.27 -12.75
C ARG A 113 21.00 16.69 -13.14
N LYS A 114 20.87 16.94 -14.45
CA LYS A 114 20.45 18.24 -14.99
C LYS A 114 19.07 18.66 -14.49
N GLY A 115 18.14 17.71 -14.35
CA GLY A 115 16.80 17.95 -13.81
C GLY A 115 16.74 18.17 -12.30
N GLY A 116 17.85 17.99 -11.57
CA GLY A 116 17.88 18.05 -10.12
C GLY A 116 17.14 16.89 -9.44
N PHE A 117 16.93 15.79 -10.17
CA PHE A 117 16.42 14.52 -9.63
C PHE A 117 17.49 13.82 -8.78
N ALA A 118 17.15 12.67 -8.20
CA ALA A 118 18.08 11.84 -7.41
C ALA A 118 18.65 12.54 -6.16
N ARG A 119 17.92 13.52 -5.60
CA ARG A 119 18.24 14.04 -4.26
C ARG A 119 17.84 13.02 -3.21
N ARG A 120 18.55 13.03 -2.08
CA ARG A 120 18.19 12.26 -0.89
C ARG A 120 17.05 12.95 -0.14
N ILE A 121 16.00 12.19 0.17
CA ILE A 121 14.92 12.64 1.06
C ILE A 121 15.39 12.58 2.51
N GLY A 122 16.07 11.49 2.87
CA GLY A 122 16.62 11.20 4.19
C GLY A 122 15.58 10.87 5.24
N PHE A 123 16.05 10.28 6.34
CA PHE A 123 15.24 9.96 7.51
C PHE A 123 14.79 11.22 8.27
N GLY A 124 13.52 11.24 8.65
CA GLY A 124 12.91 12.23 9.53
C GLY A 124 13.11 11.90 11.02
N ARG A 125 12.12 12.25 11.83
CA ARG A 125 12.14 12.13 13.30
C ARG A 125 11.68 10.77 13.79
N LYS A 126 10.67 10.17 13.17
CA LYS A 126 10.08 8.90 13.63
C LYS A 126 9.77 7.99 12.46
N ALA A 127 10.42 6.83 12.47
CA ALA A 127 10.27 5.79 11.46
C ALA A 127 9.26 4.73 11.88
N ALA A 128 8.55 4.19 10.89
CA ALA A 128 7.81 2.94 10.99
C ALA A 128 8.20 2.00 9.84
N LEU A 129 8.11 0.69 10.10
CA LEU A 129 8.27 -0.33 9.08
C LEU A 129 6.93 -0.54 8.37
N LEU A 130 6.94 -0.51 7.05
CA LEU A 130 5.80 -0.84 6.20
C LEU A 130 6.15 -2.09 5.37
N ASN A 131 5.69 -3.24 5.84
CA ASN A 131 5.88 -4.53 5.21
C ASN A 131 4.69 -4.86 4.27
N ILE A 132 4.95 -4.88 2.97
CA ILE A 132 3.91 -4.96 1.94
C ILE A 132 3.79 -6.39 1.38
N ASP A 133 2.65 -7.05 1.64
CA ASP A 133 2.23 -8.31 1.02
C ASP A 133 3.27 -9.45 1.07
N THR A 134 4.07 -9.57 2.13
CA THR A 134 5.01 -10.70 2.33
C THR A 134 4.35 -11.95 2.92
N THR A 135 3.07 -12.16 2.62
CA THR A 135 2.36 -13.37 3.04
C THR A 135 2.86 -14.58 2.26
N TRP A 136 2.56 -15.79 2.74
CA TRP A 136 2.93 -17.05 2.08
C TRP A 136 2.52 -17.09 0.61
N MET A 137 1.40 -16.47 0.23
CA MET A 137 0.98 -16.33 -1.17
C MET A 137 2.08 -15.81 -2.10
N PHE A 138 2.96 -14.93 -1.62
CA PHE A 138 3.95 -14.23 -2.42
C PHE A 138 5.38 -14.72 -2.21
N VAL A 139 5.66 -15.43 -1.10
CA VAL A 139 7.01 -15.87 -0.75
C VAL A 139 7.20 -17.38 -0.82
N ASP A 140 6.14 -18.19 -0.79
CA ASP A 140 6.26 -19.65 -0.92
C ASP A 140 6.02 -20.08 -2.38
N PRO A 141 7.02 -20.73 -3.04
CA PRO A 141 6.90 -21.24 -4.40
C PRO A 141 5.73 -22.21 -4.65
N ALA A 142 5.11 -22.78 -3.60
CA ALA A 142 3.90 -23.57 -3.71
C ALA A 142 2.68 -22.75 -4.18
N PHE A 143 2.70 -21.43 -4.05
CA PHE A 143 1.62 -20.55 -4.53
C PHE A 143 1.95 -19.92 -5.88
N ALA A 144 0.99 -19.95 -6.81
CA ALA A 144 1.16 -19.39 -8.15
C ALA A 144 1.48 -17.88 -8.20
N MET A 145 1.18 -17.14 -7.14
CA MET A 145 1.48 -15.71 -7.04
C MET A 145 2.94 -15.42 -6.66
N CYS A 146 3.61 -16.38 -6.02
CA CYS A 146 5.04 -16.39 -5.81
C CYS A 146 5.71 -16.67 -7.14
N GLY A 147 6.31 -15.65 -7.74
CA GLY A 147 6.91 -15.82 -9.06
C GLY A 147 8.32 -16.41 -9.06
N ARG A 148 9.00 -16.44 -7.90
CA ARG A 148 10.32 -17.03 -7.73
C ARG A 148 10.65 -17.21 -6.25
N ASP A 149 11.47 -18.20 -5.95
CA ASP A 149 12.04 -18.39 -4.62
C ASP A 149 13.08 -17.31 -4.29
N MET A 150 13.02 -16.77 -3.07
CA MET A 150 13.83 -15.62 -2.61
C MET A 150 14.22 -15.76 -1.12
N PRO A 151 14.99 -16.80 -0.73
CA PRO A 151 15.32 -17.05 0.67
C PRO A 151 16.10 -15.90 1.32
N GLN A 152 17.07 -15.32 0.59
CA GLN A 152 17.87 -14.20 1.10
C GLN A 152 16.99 -12.98 1.45
N MET A 153 16.01 -12.66 0.62
CA MET A 153 15.05 -11.57 0.91
C MET A 153 14.23 -11.87 2.17
N MET A 154 13.89 -13.13 2.43
CA MET A 154 13.20 -13.52 3.67
C MET A 154 14.08 -13.37 4.90
N ASP A 155 15.37 -13.69 4.80
CA ASP A 155 16.34 -13.46 5.88
C ASP A 155 16.50 -11.96 6.16
N ASP A 156 16.58 -11.15 5.10
CA ASP A 156 16.72 -9.69 5.22
C ASP A 156 15.44 -9.02 5.75
N LEU A 157 14.25 -9.50 5.36
CA LEU A 157 12.97 -9.13 5.98
C LEU A 157 12.94 -9.45 7.48
N THR A 158 13.47 -10.61 7.87
CA THR A 158 13.55 -11.02 9.27
C THR A 158 14.44 -10.08 10.07
N ARG A 159 15.68 -9.85 9.59
CA ARG A 159 16.64 -8.92 10.21
C ARG A 159 16.06 -7.51 10.36
N LEU A 160 15.41 -7.00 9.31
CA LEU A 160 14.78 -5.68 9.32
C LEU A 160 13.65 -5.62 10.37
N THR A 161 12.78 -6.63 10.38
CA THR A 161 11.65 -6.71 11.33
C THR A 161 12.16 -6.80 12.78
N GLU A 162 13.19 -7.60 13.03
CA GLU A 162 13.83 -7.71 14.34
C GLU A 162 14.44 -6.38 14.82
N ALA A 163 15.06 -5.61 13.93
CA ALA A 163 15.60 -4.30 14.28
C ALA A 163 14.51 -3.32 14.71
N PHE A 164 13.37 -3.28 14.01
CA PHE A 164 12.23 -2.47 14.43
C PHE A 164 11.67 -2.89 15.78
N ARG A 165 11.58 -4.20 16.03
CA ARG A 165 11.14 -4.75 17.32
C ARG A 165 12.10 -4.39 18.46
N ALA A 166 13.40 -4.52 18.24
CA ALA A 166 14.43 -4.23 19.24
C ALA A 166 14.48 -2.74 19.63
N LEU A 167 13.96 -1.86 18.76
CA LEU A 167 13.91 -0.41 18.97
C LEU A 167 12.51 0.08 19.38
N ASP A 168 11.56 -0.83 19.61
CA ASP A 168 10.15 -0.53 19.89
C ASP A 168 9.52 0.48 18.89
N LEU A 169 9.85 0.30 17.60
CA LEU A 169 9.33 1.14 16.53
C LEU A 169 8.06 0.52 15.92
N PRO A 170 7.09 1.34 15.46
CA PRO A 170 5.84 0.83 14.89
C PRO A 170 6.08 -0.03 13.64
N ILE A 171 5.35 -1.14 13.54
CA ILE A 171 5.35 -2.03 12.37
C ILE A 171 3.93 -2.13 11.80
N TYR A 172 3.84 -1.87 10.51
CA TYR A 172 2.64 -1.97 9.70
C TYR A 172 2.85 -3.05 8.65
N TYR A 173 1.91 -3.97 8.59
CA TYR A 173 1.82 -4.98 7.55
C TYR A 173 0.67 -4.63 6.62
N SER A 174 0.77 -5.01 5.35
CA SER A 174 -0.40 -5.08 4.50
C SER A 174 -0.59 -6.48 3.94
N ARG A 175 -1.86 -6.82 3.74
CA ARG A 175 -2.29 -7.98 2.96
C ARG A 175 -3.60 -7.65 2.27
N ARG A 176 -4.01 -8.51 1.35
CA ARG A 176 -5.33 -8.37 0.71
C ARG A 176 -6.47 -8.45 1.74
N ASP A 177 -7.56 -7.74 1.44
CA ASP A 177 -8.85 -7.90 2.11
C ASP A 177 -9.56 -9.20 1.68
N ASP A 178 -10.71 -9.50 2.30
CA ASP A 178 -11.59 -10.56 1.78
C ASP A 178 -12.27 -10.06 0.50
N ARG A 179 -11.64 -10.40 -0.62
CA ARG A 179 -12.11 -10.12 -1.98
C ARG A 179 -12.50 -11.40 -2.72
N SER A 180 -12.98 -12.40 -2.00
CA SER A 180 -13.42 -13.67 -2.57
C SER A 180 -14.50 -13.42 -3.64
N HIS A 181 -15.50 -12.60 -3.34
CA HIS A 181 -16.52 -12.25 -4.33
C HIS A 181 -15.98 -11.33 -5.45
N PRO A 182 -16.27 -11.62 -6.75
CA PRO A 182 -15.72 -10.86 -7.88
C PRO A 182 -16.02 -9.35 -7.85
N THR A 183 -17.14 -8.93 -7.28
CA THR A 183 -17.52 -7.50 -7.18
C THR A 183 -16.54 -6.66 -6.36
N TYR A 184 -15.79 -7.27 -5.44
CA TYR A 184 -14.81 -6.54 -4.64
C TYR A 184 -13.51 -6.26 -5.40
N ARG A 185 -13.22 -6.97 -6.49
CA ARG A 185 -11.91 -6.89 -7.17
C ARG A 185 -11.82 -5.76 -8.19
N GLY A 186 -12.96 -5.31 -8.74
CA GLY A 186 -13.02 -4.27 -9.77
C GLY A 186 -12.20 -4.65 -11.01
N LEU A 187 -11.48 -3.69 -11.62
CA LEU A 187 -10.67 -3.92 -12.84
C LEU A 187 -9.56 -4.97 -12.68
N TRP A 188 -9.22 -5.38 -11.46
CA TRP A 188 -8.26 -6.46 -11.24
C TRP A 188 -8.74 -7.79 -11.85
N ASN A 189 -10.06 -8.00 -11.89
CA ASN A 189 -10.71 -9.12 -12.57
C ASN A 189 -10.29 -9.23 -14.04
N GLU A 190 -10.26 -8.10 -14.74
CA GLU A 190 -9.93 -8.05 -16.17
C GLU A 190 -8.42 -8.23 -16.39
N LYS A 191 -7.58 -7.68 -15.50
CA LYS A 191 -6.13 -7.73 -15.67
C LYS A 191 -5.53 -9.10 -15.36
N LEU A 192 -6.11 -9.84 -14.42
CA LEU A 192 -5.69 -11.20 -14.08
C LEU A 192 -6.49 -12.29 -14.80
N GLY A 193 -7.56 -11.93 -15.52
CA GLY A 193 -8.43 -12.90 -16.18
C GLY A 193 -9.28 -13.75 -15.23
N THR A 194 -9.37 -13.37 -13.94
CA THR A 194 -10.06 -14.12 -12.88
C THR A 194 -11.45 -13.56 -12.56
N SER A 195 -12.07 -12.88 -13.53
CA SER A 195 -13.34 -12.17 -13.36
C SER A 195 -14.53 -13.06 -12.97
N GLY A 196 -14.47 -14.35 -13.27
CA GLY A 196 -15.50 -15.34 -12.90
C GLY A 196 -15.22 -16.12 -11.61
N GLU A 197 -14.04 -15.96 -10.99
CA GLU A 197 -13.61 -16.82 -9.88
C GLU A 197 -14.03 -16.25 -8.52
N TYR A 198 -14.80 -17.01 -7.75
CA TYR A 198 -15.24 -16.63 -6.39
C TYR A 198 -14.19 -16.87 -5.31
N GLN A 199 -13.07 -17.51 -5.64
CA GLN A 199 -12.05 -17.83 -4.67
C GLN A 199 -10.67 -17.71 -5.29
N TYR A 200 -9.84 -16.86 -4.69
CA TYR A 200 -8.49 -16.59 -5.18
C TYR A 200 -7.48 -17.66 -4.71
N THR A 201 -7.75 -18.30 -3.57
CA THR A 201 -7.05 -19.49 -3.06
C THR A 201 -7.92 -20.19 -2.03
N SER A 202 -7.83 -21.52 -1.96
CA SER A 202 -8.48 -22.33 -0.93
C SER A 202 -7.62 -22.57 0.31
N ASP A 203 -6.32 -22.31 0.24
CA ASP A 203 -5.41 -22.49 1.36
C ASP A 203 -5.40 -21.24 2.27
N PRO A 204 -5.85 -21.35 3.53
CA PRO A 204 -5.87 -20.23 4.48
C PRO A 204 -4.46 -19.73 4.85
N ARG A 205 -3.42 -20.52 4.62
CA ARG A 205 -2.02 -20.11 4.85
C ARG A 205 -1.62 -18.97 3.93
N ALA A 206 -2.23 -18.83 2.76
CA ALA A 206 -1.88 -17.84 1.75
C ALA A 206 -1.89 -16.39 2.28
N ASP A 207 -2.77 -16.08 3.24
CA ASP A 207 -2.90 -14.76 3.87
C ASP A 207 -2.15 -14.62 5.20
N GLN A 208 -1.37 -15.63 5.58
CA GLN A 208 -0.52 -15.63 6.76
C GLN A 208 0.93 -15.34 6.37
N TRP A 209 1.77 -15.03 7.36
CA TRP A 209 3.19 -14.74 7.17
C TRP A 209 4.06 -15.90 7.66
N PRO A 210 5.29 -16.03 7.15
CA PRO A 210 6.32 -16.82 7.80
C PRO A 210 6.54 -16.40 9.25
N GLU A 211 6.68 -17.39 10.14
CA GLU A 211 6.77 -17.16 11.58
C GLU A 211 7.90 -16.19 11.97
N ALA A 212 9.04 -16.26 11.27
CA ALA A 212 10.23 -15.44 11.50
C ALA A 212 9.92 -13.93 11.58
N TYR A 213 9.01 -13.44 10.73
CA TYR A 213 8.61 -12.03 10.68
C TYR A 213 7.09 -11.82 10.76
N ALA A 214 6.34 -12.80 11.26
CA ALA A 214 4.89 -12.71 11.36
C ALA A 214 4.45 -11.56 12.29
N PRO A 215 3.31 -10.89 12.00
CA PRO A 215 2.79 -9.82 12.85
C PRO A 215 2.56 -10.28 14.30
N ARG A 216 2.95 -9.43 15.25
CA ARG A 216 2.66 -9.57 16.69
C ARG A 216 1.43 -8.75 17.07
N LYS A 217 0.96 -8.91 18.31
CA LYS A 217 -0.26 -8.26 18.81
C LYS A 217 -0.24 -6.73 18.73
N GLN A 218 0.93 -6.13 18.88
CA GLN A 218 1.14 -4.68 18.79
C GLN A 218 1.25 -4.15 17.35
N ASP A 219 1.51 -5.05 16.38
CA ASP A 219 1.68 -4.67 14.99
C ASP A 219 0.32 -4.44 14.33
N ARG A 220 0.27 -3.56 13.33
CA ARG A 220 -0.99 -3.22 12.64
C ARG A 220 -1.05 -3.88 11.26
N VAL A 221 -2.09 -4.67 11.01
CA VAL A 221 -2.36 -5.29 9.71
C VAL A 221 -3.40 -4.48 8.95
N ILE A 222 -2.99 -3.88 7.82
CA ILE A 222 -3.84 -3.13 6.91
C ILE A 222 -4.36 -4.06 5.82
N LEU A 223 -5.67 -4.26 5.80
CA LEU A 223 -6.34 -4.95 4.71
C LEU A 223 -6.53 -3.98 3.54
N LYS A 224 -6.11 -4.39 2.34
CA LYS A 224 -6.20 -3.55 1.15
C LYS A 224 -6.76 -4.30 -0.04
N ASN A 225 -7.53 -3.60 -0.85
CA ASN A 225 -8.11 -4.14 -2.08
C ASN A 225 -7.27 -3.82 -3.33
N LYS A 226 -6.47 -2.75 -3.28
CA LYS A 226 -5.68 -2.20 -4.39
C LYS A 226 -4.17 -2.37 -4.15
N PRO A 227 -3.32 -2.12 -5.18
CA PRO A 227 -1.88 -2.28 -5.04
C PRO A 227 -1.30 -1.46 -3.88
N SER A 228 -1.59 -0.16 -3.85
CA SER A 228 -1.17 0.71 -2.74
C SER A 228 -1.90 0.35 -1.45
N CYS A 229 -1.14 0.31 -0.37
CA CYS A 229 -1.63 0.16 1.00
C CYS A 229 -2.26 1.44 1.57
N PHE A 230 -2.19 2.58 0.88
CA PHE A 230 -2.89 3.82 1.24
C PHE A 230 -4.27 3.94 0.59
N PHE A 231 -4.44 3.36 -0.60
CA PHE A 231 -5.64 3.57 -1.40
C PHE A 231 -6.88 2.99 -0.71
N GLN A 232 -7.73 3.88 -0.18
CA GLN A 232 -8.96 3.55 0.54
C GLN A 232 -8.73 2.65 1.77
N THR A 233 -7.65 2.88 2.51
CA THR A 233 -7.36 2.17 3.78
C THR A 233 -7.16 3.20 4.92
N PRO A 234 -7.19 2.77 6.20
CA PRO A 234 -6.90 3.66 7.33
C PRO A 234 -5.39 3.88 7.60
N LEU A 235 -4.49 3.46 6.69
CA LEU A 235 -3.04 3.50 6.94
C LEU A 235 -2.53 4.91 7.29
N ASP A 236 -2.86 5.93 6.49
CA ASP A 236 -2.43 7.32 6.76
C ASP A 236 -2.92 7.77 8.16
N THR A 237 -4.17 7.49 8.51
CA THR A 237 -4.72 7.85 9.83
C THR A 237 -3.91 7.25 10.98
N PHE A 238 -3.54 5.98 10.90
CA PHE A 238 -2.74 5.34 11.95
C PHE A 238 -1.30 5.85 12.00
N LEU A 239 -0.68 6.07 10.84
CA LEU A 239 0.68 6.65 10.77
C LEU A 239 0.73 8.05 11.38
N ARG A 240 -0.31 8.88 11.14
CA ARG A 240 -0.45 10.20 11.76
C ARG A 240 -0.64 10.12 13.26
N TYR A 241 -1.49 9.21 13.73
CA TYR A 241 -1.70 8.96 15.15
C TYR A 241 -0.39 8.57 15.85
N ASP A 242 0.43 7.75 15.20
CA ASP A 242 1.75 7.36 15.71
C ASP A 242 2.83 8.42 15.49
N GLU A 243 2.51 9.59 14.92
CA GLU A 243 3.46 10.67 14.60
C GLU A 243 4.63 10.24 13.69
N VAL A 244 4.39 9.25 12.82
CA VAL A 244 5.38 8.76 11.86
C VAL A 244 5.58 9.80 10.76
N ASP A 245 6.84 10.06 10.41
CA ASP A 245 7.20 10.89 9.25
C ASP A 245 8.08 10.14 8.23
N THR A 246 8.62 8.98 8.61
CA THR A 246 9.50 8.16 7.77
C THR A 246 8.94 6.75 7.66
N LEU A 247 8.84 6.24 6.44
CA LEU A 247 8.39 4.88 6.18
C LEU A 247 9.55 4.08 5.59
N VAL A 248 10.04 3.11 6.35
CA VAL A 248 10.96 2.11 5.83
C VAL A 248 10.11 1.02 5.18
N ILE A 249 10.26 0.83 3.87
CA ILE A 249 9.37 0.00 3.05
C ILE A 249 10.11 -1.25 2.60
N CYS A 250 9.46 -2.39 2.78
CA CYS A 250 9.88 -3.68 2.28
C CYS A 250 8.68 -4.47 1.70
N GLY A 251 8.96 -5.53 0.94
CA GLY A 251 7.94 -6.50 0.53
C GLY A 251 7.80 -6.73 -0.97
N ILE A 252 6.61 -7.17 -1.40
CA ILE A 252 6.35 -7.71 -2.75
C ILE A 252 5.06 -7.14 -3.36
N SER A 253 4.95 -6.91 -4.67
CA SER A 253 6.05 -6.90 -5.64
C SER A 253 6.62 -5.50 -5.80
N THR A 254 7.94 -5.39 -6.03
CA THR A 254 8.65 -4.13 -6.28
C THR A 254 7.95 -3.29 -7.35
N SER A 255 7.61 -3.88 -8.49
CA SER A 255 6.95 -3.19 -9.61
C SER A 255 5.46 -2.92 -9.43
N GLY A 256 4.85 -3.44 -8.36
CA GLY A 256 3.41 -3.40 -8.13
C GLY A 256 3.07 -2.70 -6.83
N CYS A 257 2.78 -3.49 -5.79
CA CYS A 257 2.30 -2.99 -4.50
C CYS A 257 3.34 -2.11 -3.79
N VAL A 258 4.63 -2.46 -3.87
CA VAL A 258 5.71 -1.67 -3.25
C VAL A 258 5.82 -0.30 -3.91
N ARG A 259 5.91 -0.25 -5.25
CA ARG A 259 5.92 1.03 -5.98
C ARG A 259 4.68 1.87 -5.71
N ALA A 260 3.50 1.27 -5.77
CA ALA A 260 2.25 1.98 -5.51
C ALA A 260 2.23 2.57 -4.08
N GLY A 261 2.63 1.77 -3.08
CA GLY A 261 2.71 2.23 -1.69
C GLY A 261 3.78 3.31 -1.48
N ALA A 262 4.93 3.20 -2.13
CA ALA A 262 6.02 4.19 -2.03
C ALA A 262 5.63 5.54 -2.64
N VAL A 263 4.98 5.53 -3.82
CA VAL A 263 4.49 6.74 -4.47
C VAL A 263 3.39 7.41 -3.64
N ASP A 264 2.47 6.63 -3.07
CA ASP A 264 1.44 7.19 -2.19
C ASP A 264 2.05 7.70 -0.87
N ALA A 265 3.01 7.01 -0.28
CA ALA A 265 3.75 7.48 0.89
C ALA A 265 4.39 8.86 0.62
N PHE A 266 5.10 8.99 -0.50
CA PHE A 266 5.65 10.28 -0.96
C PHE A 266 4.55 11.33 -1.13
N SER A 267 3.46 10.98 -1.82
CA SER A 267 2.35 11.90 -2.11
C SER A 267 1.60 12.37 -0.85
N HIS A 268 1.59 11.53 0.19
CA HIS A 268 1.08 11.86 1.52
C HIS A 268 2.11 12.59 2.40
N ASN A 269 3.25 13.02 1.86
CA ASN A 269 4.33 13.72 2.58
C ASN A 269 4.99 12.87 3.70
N PHE A 270 5.05 11.55 3.54
CA PHE A 270 5.99 10.72 4.30
C PHE A 270 7.34 10.69 3.57
N ARG A 271 8.39 10.28 4.28
CA ARG A 271 9.74 10.06 3.75
C ARG A 271 9.92 8.56 3.48
N PRO A 272 9.65 8.06 2.25
CA PRO A 272 9.82 6.64 1.95
C PRO A 272 11.29 6.29 1.77
N ILE A 273 11.73 5.26 2.49
CA ILE A 273 13.05 4.64 2.39
C ILE A 273 12.83 3.18 2.03
N LEU A 274 13.20 2.76 0.82
CA LEU A 274 13.06 1.38 0.36
C LEU A 274 14.32 0.60 0.70
N VAL A 275 14.14 -0.61 1.22
CA VAL A 275 15.25 -1.55 1.49
C VAL A 275 15.33 -2.52 0.32
N ASP A 276 16.37 -2.39 -0.51
CA ASP A 276 16.49 -3.12 -1.78
C ASP A 276 16.45 -4.64 -1.56
N GLU A 277 17.27 -5.13 -0.63
CA GLU A 277 17.43 -6.56 -0.32
C GLU A 277 16.17 -7.17 0.32
N ALA A 278 15.33 -6.35 0.95
CA ALA A 278 14.06 -6.77 1.56
C ALA A 278 12.84 -6.56 0.63
N CYS A 279 13.07 -6.27 -0.64
CA CYS A 279 12.04 -6.15 -1.66
C CYS A 279 12.19 -7.22 -2.74
N GLY A 280 11.06 -7.76 -3.21
CA GLY A 280 11.06 -8.84 -4.19
C GLY A 280 10.14 -8.59 -5.38
N ASP A 281 10.49 -9.18 -6.52
CA ASP A 281 9.62 -9.26 -7.68
C ASP A 281 9.83 -10.58 -8.41
N ARG A 282 8.77 -11.05 -9.08
CA ARG A 282 8.85 -12.21 -9.99
C ARG A 282 9.78 -11.95 -11.17
N SER A 283 9.93 -10.69 -11.56
CA SER A 283 10.81 -10.28 -12.66
C SER A 283 11.98 -9.45 -12.12
N PRO A 284 13.23 -9.96 -12.19
CA PRO A 284 14.42 -9.21 -11.79
C PRO A 284 14.60 -7.90 -12.56
N SER A 285 14.21 -7.88 -13.85
CA SER A 285 14.28 -6.66 -14.67
C SER A 285 13.24 -5.64 -14.25
N ALA A 286 12.00 -6.07 -13.94
CA ALA A 286 10.98 -5.17 -13.41
C ALA A 286 11.39 -4.63 -12.03
N HIS A 287 11.97 -5.47 -11.17
CA HIS A 287 12.50 -5.04 -9.88
C HIS A 287 13.54 -3.91 -10.04
N LYS A 288 14.62 -4.13 -10.80
CA LYS A 288 15.66 -3.10 -11.01
C LYS A 288 15.13 -1.82 -11.64
N ALA A 289 14.30 -1.94 -12.68
CA ALA A 289 13.74 -0.76 -13.36
C ALA A 289 12.90 0.10 -12.41
N ASN A 290 12.10 -0.55 -11.54
CA ASN A 290 11.26 0.17 -10.58
C ASN A 290 12.07 0.72 -9.41
N MET A 291 13.10 0.02 -8.93
CA MET A 291 14.01 0.57 -7.91
C MET A 291 14.68 1.84 -8.42
N PHE A 292 15.22 1.84 -9.64
CA PHE A 292 15.79 3.04 -10.26
C PHE A 292 14.76 4.17 -10.34
N ASP A 293 13.59 3.89 -10.92
CA ASP A 293 12.53 4.89 -11.11
C ASP A 293 12.12 5.56 -9.80
N MET A 294 11.98 4.76 -8.74
CA MET A 294 11.59 5.23 -7.41
C MET A 294 12.73 6.01 -6.74
N ASP A 295 13.96 5.53 -6.84
CA ASP A 295 15.15 6.18 -6.29
C ASP A 295 15.39 7.58 -6.90
N MET A 296 15.11 7.74 -8.19
CA MET A 296 15.30 9.03 -8.85
C MET A 296 14.25 10.08 -8.46
N LYS A 297 13.03 9.67 -8.07
CA LYS A 297 11.85 10.55 -8.08
C LYS A 297 11.04 10.59 -6.79
N PHE A 298 10.95 9.48 -6.06
CA PHE A 298 9.92 9.30 -5.02
C PHE A 298 10.48 8.88 -3.67
N CYS A 299 11.59 8.15 -3.63
CA CYS A 299 12.15 7.60 -2.40
C CYS A 299 13.68 7.54 -2.41
N ASP A 300 14.25 7.15 -1.28
CA ASP A 300 15.63 6.69 -1.20
C ASP A 300 15.64 5.16 -1.17
N VAL A 301 16.32 4.52 -2.12
CA VAL A 301 16.56 3.08 -2.17
C VAL A 301 17.92 2.81 -1.56
N GLU A 302 17.94 2.17 -0.40
CA GLU A 302 19.14 1.95 0.40
C GLU A 302 19.37 0.48 0.67
N SER A 303 20.61 0.15 1.03
CA SER A 303 20.95 -1.18 1.52
C SER A 303 20.38 -1.41 2.92
N LEU A 304 20.09 -2.66 3.25
CA LEU A 304 19.68 -3.07 4.58
C LEU A 304 20.68 -2.59 5.65
N ASP A 305 21.98 -2.76 5.41
CA ASP A 305 23.00 -2.38 6.39
C ASP A 305 23.01 -0.87 6.66
N TYR A 306 22.82 -0.03 5.64
CA TYR A 306 22.67 1.42 5.82
C TYR A 306 21.44 1.73 6.70
N VAL A 307 20.30 1.12 6.39
CA VAL A 307 19.05 1.35 7.14
C VAL A 307 19.18 0.89 8.59
N LEU A 308 19.77 -0.28 8.85
CA LEU A 308 20.02 -0.78 10.20
C LEU A 308 20.94 0.16 10.99
N ALA A 309 21.99 0.70 10.35
CA ALA A 309 22.89 1.67 10.97
C ALA A 309 22.18 2.98 11.32
N GLU A 310 21.36 3.53 10.42
CA GLU A 310 20.56 4.74 10.67
C GLU A 310 19.55 4.53 11.80
N LEU A 311 18.82 3.41 11.80
CA LEU A 311 17.88 3.08 12.87
C LEU A 311 18.57 3.01 14.23
N LYS A 312 19.72 2.33 14.31
CA LYS A 312 20.51 2.24 15.55
C LYS A 312 21.04 3.60 16.00
N ALA A 313 21.56 4.41 15.08
CA ALA A 313 22.10 5.74 15.40
C ALA A 313 21.02 6.69 15.95
N ARG A 314 19.81 6.62 15.39
CA ARG A 314 18.70 7.51 15.75
C ARG A 314 17.93 7.05 16.99
N TYR A 315 17.65 5.76 17.09
CA TYR A 315 16.72 5.23 18.09
C TYR A 315 17.39 4.35 19.16
N GLY A 316 18.62 3.87 18.92
CA GLY A 316 19.32 2.93 19.81
C GLY A 316 19.64 3.49 21.20
N ARG A 317 19.72 4.82 21.37
CA ARG A 317 19.91 5.45 22.69
C ARG A 317 18.62 5.52 23.51
N LYS A 318 17.46 5.47 22.86
CA LYS A 318 16.16 5.54 23.54
C LYS A 318 15.81 4.22 24.21
N ALA A 319 16.15 3.09 23.57
CA ALA A 319 15.92 1.75 24.08
C ALA A 319 16.83 1.32 25.26
N ALA A 320 17.94 2.02 25.49
CA ALA A 320 18.88 1.71 26.58
C ALA A 320 18.65 2.55 27.85
N ALA A 321 17.73 3.51 27.82
CA ALA A 321 17.44 4.43 28.92
C ALA A 321 16.15 4.09 29.68
N GLU A 322 15.47 3.01 29.28
CA GLU A 322 14.30 2.41 29.94
C GLU A 322 14.67 1.02 30.47
#